data_AF-A0A8H8NFS1-F1
#
_entry.id   AF-A0A8H8NFS1-F1
#
_cell.length_a   1.000
_cell.length_b   1.000
_cell.length_c   1.000
_cell.angle_alpha   90.00
_cell.angle_beta   90.00
_cell.angle_gamma   90.00
#
_symmetry.space_group_name_H-M   'P 1'
#
loop_
_entity.id
_entity.type
_entity.pdbx_description
1 polymer ?
#
loop_
_entity_poly.entity_id
_entity_poly.type
_entity_poly.pdbx_seq_one_letter_code
_entity_poly.pdbx_strand_id
1 'polypeptide(L)'
;MVQMPAQKRTRKPRQPRPLSVATSSQPRTQRQHLTYYDKLRIIDYYRSHEHLTQVDAVRHLNAEYPSLSQSTLSTYLSHEQEIRDYVRLHPGHLRCKRPFRVALPEVDAALSGWVLSRIHEGTRLTGDIICDRGRQICEEFGIPEDRRINFSSGWLDNFKMRLGLREVWLGGERTLGLADQATPTGRQ
;
A
#
# COMPACT_ATOMS: atom_id res chain seq x y z
N MET A 1 49.29 -53.55 -44.90
CA MET A 1 48.30 -54.35 -44.15
C MET A 1 49.02 -54.80 -42.89
N VAL A 2 48.64 -54.39 -41.68
CA VAL A 2 47.41 -54.79 -40.98
C VAL A 2 47.00 -53.70 -39.99
N GLN A 3 45.72 -53.36 -40.01
CA GLN A 3 45.04 -52.45 -39.09
C GLN A 3 44.71 -53.21 -37.81
N MET A 4 45.01 -52.64 -36.63
CA MET A 4 44.64 -53.21 -35.33
C MET A 4 43.88 -52.16 -34.48
N PRO A 5 42.91 -52.60 -33.66
CA PRO A 5 41.69 -51.82 -33.38
C PRO A 5 41.75 -50.94 -32.13
N ALA A 6 40.86 -49.94 -32.11
CA ALA A 6 40.66 -48.98 -31.04
C ALA A 6 40.18 -49.60 -29.71
N GLN A 7 40.91 -49.31 -28.62
CA GLN A 7 40.51 -49.66 -27.26
C GLN A 7 39.45 -48.68 -26.73
N LYS A 8 38.27 -49.21 -26.41
CA LYS A 8 37.15 -48.48 -25.81
C LYS A 8 37.51 -47.99 -24.41
N ARG A 9 37.49 -46.67 -24.19
CA ARG A 9 37.59 -46.07 -22.85
C ARG A 9 36.34 -46.44 -22.03
N THR A 10 36.50 -47.27 -21.01
CA THR A 10 35.42 -47.63 -20.08
C THR A 10 35.08 -46.41 -19.21
N ARG A 11 33.81 -46.01 -19.20
CA ARG A 11 33.30 -44.96 -18.30
C ARG A 11 33.11 -45.55 -16.90
N LYS A 12 33.69 -44.93 -15.87
CA LYS A 12 33.46 -45.31 -14.46
C LYS A 12 31.97 -45.18 -14.11
N PRO A 13 31.39 -46.11 -13.32
CA PRO A 13 29.99 -46.03 -12.91
C PRO A 13 29.75 -44.81 -12.01
N ARG A 14 28.62 -44.13 -12.22
CA ARG A 14 28.16 -43.00 -11.41
C ARG A 14 27.75 -43.51 -10.02
N GLN A 15 28.43 -43.04 -8.99
CA GLN A 15 28.02 -43.21 -7.59
C GLN A 15 26.69 -42.47 -7.37
N PRO A 16 25.69 -43.04 -6.67
CA PRO A 16 24.49 -42.32 -6.29
C PRO A 16 24.85 -41.23 -5.27
N ARG A 17 24.33 -40.01 -5.50
CA ARG A 17 24.44 -38.91 -4.52
C ARG A 17 23.67 -39.30 -3.26
N PRO A 18 24.19 -39.02 -2.05
CA PRO A 18 23.39 -39.17 -0.84
C PRO A 18 22.17 -38.25 -0.93
N LEU A 19 20.99 -38.81 -0.65
CA LEU A 19 19.75 -38.05 -0.50
C LEU A 19 19.97 -37.01 0.61
N SER A 20 19.80 -35.73 0.27
CA SER A 20 19.92 -34.62 1.22
C SER A 20 19.02 -34.89 2.43
N VAL A 21 19.63 -35.01 3.61
CA VAL A 21 18.92 -34.97 4.88
C VAL A 21 18.12 -33.67 4.91
N ALA A 22 16.82 -33.78 5.16
CA ALA A 22 15.93 -32.63 5.27
C ALA A 22 16.40 -31.73 6.42
N THR A 23 17.05 -30.62 6.08
CA THR A 23 17.31 -29.53 7.03
C THR A 23 15.98 -29.11 7.64
N SER A 24 15.89 -29.10 8.97
CA SER A 24 14.65 -28.79 9.67
C SER A 24 14.06 -27.48 9.15
N SER A 25 12.77 -27.50 8.84
CA SER A 25 11.98 -26.36 8.39
C SER A 25 12.28 -25.14 9.25
N GLN A 26 12.94 -24.13 8.65
CA GLN A 26 13.09 -22.83 9.29
C GLN A 26 11.70 -22.34 9.75
N PRO A 27 11.58 -21.73 10.94
CA PRO A 27 10.31 -21.18 11.39
C PRO A 27 9.82 -20.23 10.29
N ARG A 28 8.62 -20.49 9.76
CA ARG A 28 7.99 -19.61 8.78
C ARG A 28 7.81 -18.25 9.44
N THR A 29 8.68 -17.31 9.13
CA THR A 29 8.55 -15.93 9.57
C THR A 29 7.15 -15.47 9.18
N GLN A 30 6.32 -15.10 10.16
CA GLN A 30 5.01 -14.55 9.84
C GLN A 30 5.21 -13.40 8.86
N ARG A 31 4.50 -13.43 7.74
CA ARG A 31 4.57 -12.38 6.72
C ARG A 31 4.09 -11.08 7.37
N GLN A 32 5.00 -10.23 7.81
CA GLN A 32 4.62 -8.91 8.28
C GLN A 32 4.20 -8.09 7.07
N HIS A 33 3.15 -7.31 7.28
CA HIS A 33 2.61 -6.48 6.24
C HIS A 33 3.15 -5.06 6.36
N LEU A 34 4.32 -4.82 5.78
CA LEU A 34 4.99 -3.51 5.78
C LEU A 34 4.11 -2.45 5.09
N THR A 35 3.76 -1.42 5.85
CA THR A 35 2.97 -0.26 5.43
C THR A 35 3.85 0.78 4.72
N TYR A 36 3.25 1.81 4.12
CA TYR A 36 4.01 2.93 3.57
C TYR A 36 4.82 3.67 4.63
N TYR A 37 4.29 3.76 5.87
CA TYR A 37 5.04 4.26 7.01
C TYR A 37 6.31 3.44 7.27
N ASP A 38 6.19 2.11 7.33
CA ASP A 38 7.33 1.22 7.58
C ASP A 38 8.36 1.31 6.45
N LYS A 39 7.89 1.34 5.19
CA LYS A 39 8.76 1.50 4.02
C LYS A 39 9.59 2.77 4.09
N LEU A 40 8.97 3.91 4.42
CA LEU A 40 9.67 5.18 4.55
C LEU A 40 10.68 5.13 5.70
N ARG A 41 10.32 4.58 6.87
CA ARG A 41 11.26 4.41 7.98
C ARG A 41 12.47 3.57 7.61
N ILE A 42 12.26 2.47 6.90
CA ILE A 42 13.33 1.57 6.44
C ILE A 42 14.26 2.30 5.45
N ILE A 43 13.68 3.03 4.49
CA ILE A 43 14.45 3.83 3.52
C ILE A 43 15.23 4.93 4.22
N ASP A 44 14.59 5.72 5.07
CA ASP A 44 15.21 6.83 5.80
C ASP A 44 16.33 6.34 6.73
N TYR A 45 16.13 5.18 7.37
CA TYR A 45 17.17 4.52 8.16
C TYR A 45 18.40 4.17 7.31
N TYR A 46 18.19 3.54 6.15
CA TYR A 46 19.31 3.21 5.25
C TYR A 46 20.02 4.47 4.72
N ARG A 47 19.27 5.49 4.32
CA ARG A 47 19.82 6.75 3.79
C ARG A 47 20.55 7.58 4.83
N SER A 48 20.14 7.52 6.11
CA SER A 48 20.85 8.20 7.21
C SER A 48 22.16 7.50 7.61
N HIS A 49 22.41 6.28 7.13
CA HIS A 49 23.61 5.51 7.44
C HIS A 49 24.38 5.14 6.17
N GLU A 50 25.09 6.11 5.58
CA GLU A 50 25.84 5.94 4.32
C GLU A 50 26.88 4.82 4.32
N HIS A 51 27.33 4.37 5.50
CA HIS A 51 28.35 3.33 5.65
C HIS A 51 27.77 1.91 5.77
N LEU A 52 26.45 1.75 5.94
CA LEU A 52 25.86 0.42 6.10
C LEU A 52 25.64 -0.25 4.76
N THR A 53 26.04 -1.51 4.66
CA THR A 53 25.61 -2.36 3.55
C THR A 53 24.11 -2.67 3.70
N GLN A 54 23.43 -3.02 2.61
CA GLN A 54 22.03 -3.45 2.68
C GLN A 54 21.83 -4.65 3.61
N VAL A 55 22.81 -5.56 3.68
CA VAL A 55 22.76 -6.74 4.55
C VAL A 55 22.84 -6.30 6.02
N ASP A 56 23.72 -5.37 6.35
CA ASP A 56 23.89 -4.89 7.73
C ASP A 56 22.69 -4.06 8.17
N ALA A 57 22.16 -3.20 7.30
CA ALA A 57 20.92 -2.46 7.57
C ALA A 57 19.74 -3.40 7.86
N VAL A 58 19.59 -4.49 7.09
CA VAL A 58 18.56 -5.50 7.37
C VAL A 58 18.81 -6.19 8.71
N ARG A 59 20.05 -6.53 9.06
CA ARG A 59 20.38 -7.14 10.37
C ARG A 59 19.95 -6.23 11.53
N HIS A 60 20.22 -4.93 11.43
CA HIS A 60 19.80 -3.95 12.44
C HIS A 60 18.28 -3.83 12.53
N LEU A 61 17.60 -3.80 11.38
CA LEU A 61 16.15 -3.66 11.31
C LEU A 61 15.39 -4.96 11.60
N ASN A 62 16.07 -6.12 11.64
CA ASN A 62 15.43 -7.42 11.79
C ASN A 62 14.72 -7.60 13.15
N ALA A 63 15.12 -6.85 14.17
CA ALA A 63 14.46 -6.86 15.48
C ALA A 63 13.04 -6.26 15.40
N GLU A 64 12.85 -5.20 14.61
CA GLU A 64 11.57 -4.51 14.42
C GLU A 64 10.78 -5.09 13.24
N TYR A 65 11.49 -5.46 12.17
CA TYR A 65 10.96 -6.00 10.92
C TYR A 65 11.51 -7.40 10.57
N PRO A 66 11.17 -8.45 11.33
CA PRO A 66 11.61 -9.84 11.09
C PRO A 66 11.44 -10.37 9.66
N SER A 67 10.45 -9.88 8.91
CA SER A 67 10.22 -10.33 7.53
C SER A 67 10.98 -9.53 6.47
N LEU A 68 11.78 -8.54 6.87
CA LEU A 68 12.57 -7.72 5.95
C LEU A 68 13.76 -8.54 5.44
N SER A 69 13.89 -8.63 4.12
CA SER A 69 15.03 -9.25 3.45
C SER A 69 15.87 -8.21 2.72
N GLN A 70 17.13 -8.53 2.42
CA GLN A 70 18.00 -7.68 1.60
C GLN A 70 17.39 -7.39 0.23
N SER A 71 16.74 -8.36 -0.41
CA SER A 71 16.02 -8.16 -1.67
C SER A 71 14.86 -7.18 -1.53
N THR A 72 14.11 -7.23 -0.43
CA THR A 72 12.99 -6.32 -0.16
C THR A 72 13.49 -4.89 0.02
N LEU A 73 14.57 -4.70 0.78
CA LEU A 73 15.22 -3.40 0.94
C LEU A 73 15.70 -2.85 -0.40
N SER A 74 16.35 -3.67 -1.23
CA SER A 74 16.77 -3.26 -2.57
C SER A 74 15.59 -2.79 -3.41
N THR A 75 14.46 -3.51 -3.40
CA THR A 75 13.24 -3.08 -4.12
C THR A 75 12.72 -1.74 -3.60
N TYR A 76 12.70 -1.51 -2.29
CA TYR A 76 12.26 -0.23 -1.71
C TYR A 76 13.16 0.94 -2.11
N LEU A 77 14.47 0.71 -2.15
CA LEU A 77 15.43 1.73 -2.61
C LEU A 77 15.28 2.02 -4.11
N SER A 78 15.03 1.01 -4.93
CA SER A 78 14.78 1.20 -6.37
C SER A 78 13.51 2.01 -6.65
N HIS A 79 12.46 1.83 -5.85
CA HIS A 79 11.19 2.56 -5.98
C HIS A 79 11.03 3.68 -4.96
N GLU A 80 12.12 4.20 -4.40
CA GLU A 80 12.08 5.18 -3.31
C GLU A 80 11.27 6.42 -3.69
N GLN A 81 11.51 6.99 -4.86
CA GLN A 81 10.82 8.19 -5.31
C GLN A 81 9.32 7.93 -5.51
N GLU A 82 8.95 6.82 -6.13
CA GLU A 82 7.54 6.43 -6.29
C GLU A 82 6.82 6.28 -4.93
N ILE A 83 7.52 5.71 -3.94
CA ILE A 83 6.98 5.55 -2.57
C ILE A 83 6.78 6.92 -1.91
N ARG A 84 7.76 7.82 -2.02
CA ARG A 84 7.68 9.18 -1.47
C ARG A 84 6.59 10.01 -2.15
N ASP A 85 6.53 9.97 -3.48
CA ASP A 85 5.51 10.68 -4.27
C ASP A 85 4.10 10.20 -3.95
N TYR A 86 3.92 8.89 -3.83
CA TYR A 86 2.63 8.31 -3.47
C TYR A 86 2.13 8.80 -2.11
N VAL A 87 2.99 8.80 -1.10
CA VAL A 87 2.65 9.27 0.25
C VAL A 87 2.39 10.79 0.26
N ARG A 88 3.17 11.56 -0.50
CA ARG A 88 2.97 13.01 -0.66
C ARG A 88 1.61 13.34 -1.27
N LEU A 89 1.21 12.61 -2.31
CA LEU A 89 -0.11 12.77 -2.95
C LEU A 89 -1.26 12.25 -2.08
N HIS A 90 -0.98 11.29 -1.19
CA HIS A 90 -1.98 10.63 -0.36
C HIS A 90 -1.55 10.51 1.11
N PRO A 91 -1.55 11.61 1.88
CA PRO A 91 -1.03 11.62 3.26
C PRO A 91 -1.79 10.66 4.20
N GLY A 92 -3.08 10.40 3.95
CA GLY A 92 -3.88 9.42 4.71
C GLY A 92 -3.50 7.95 4.47
N HIS A 93 -2.64 7.65 3.48
CA HIS A 93 -2.33 6.28 3.07
C HIS A 93 -1.08 5.70 3.76
N LEU A 94 -0.51 6.38 4.74
CA LEU A 94 0.68 5.88 5.48
C LEU A 94 0.48 4.47 6.07
N ARG A 95 -0.72 4.19 6.60
CA ARG A 95 -1.07 2.89 7.19
C ARG A 95 -1.44 1.84 6.14
N CYS A 96 -1.51 2.22 4.87
CA CYS A 96 -1.83 1.31 3.79
C CYS A 96 -0.58 0.50 3.40
N LYS A 97 -0.81 -0.74 3.01
CA LYS A 97 0.26 -1.68 2.61
C LYS A 97 0.59 -1.56 1.12
N ARG A 98 -0.41 -1.17 0.34
CA ARG A 98 -0.40 -1.10 -1.12
C ARG A 98 -1.29 0.06 -1.56
N PRO A 99 -1.08 0.59 -2.77
CA PRO A 99 -2.01 1.51 -3.37
C PRO A 99 -3.40 0.90 -3.50
N PHE A 100 -4.43 1.72 -3.31
CA PHE A 100 -5.78 1.33 -3.64
C PHE A 100 -5.94 1.17 -5.15
N ARG A 101 -6.51 0.03 -5.56
CA ARG A 101 -6.99 -0.14 -6.93
C ARG A 101 -8.46 0.24 -6.96
N VAL A 102 -8.76 1.29 -7.70
CA VAL A 102 -10.12 1.80 -7.87
C VAL A 102 -10.64 1.28 -9.19
N ALA A 103 -11.82 0.66 -9.18
CA ALA A 103 -12.41 0.11 -10.40
C ALA A 103 -12.83 1.21 -11.40
N LEU A 104 -13.30 2.35 -10.90
CA LEU A 104 -13.74 3.51 -11.68
C LEU A 104 -13.04 4.77 -11.17
N PRO A 105 -11.80 5.06 -11.61
CA PRO A 105 -11.01 6.18 -11.09
C PRO A 105 -11.66 7.54 -11.36
N GLU A 106 -12.35 7.71 -12.49
CA GLU A 106 -13.03 8.96 -12.85
C GLU A 106 -14.19 9.27 -11.91
N VAL A 107 -15.07 8.29 -11.66
CA VAL A 107 -16.18 8.39 -10.71
C VAL A 107 -15.66 8.66 -9.30
N ASP A 108 -14.59 7.97 -8.90
CA ASP A 108 -13.99 8.12 -7.59
C ASP A 108 -13.38 9.50 -7.36
N ALA A 109 -12.72 10.06 -8.37
CA ALA A 109 -12.17 11.41 -8.32
C ALA A 109 -13.28 12.46 -8.22
N ALA A 110 -14.33 12.35 -9.05
CA ALA A 110 -15.48 13.25 -9.01
C ALA A 110 -16.20 13.19 -7.65
N LEU A 111 -16.43 11.98 -7.13
CA LEU A 111 -17.07 11.79 -5.84
C LEU A 111 -16.19 12.28 -4.68
N SER A 112 -14.88 12.03 -4.73
CA SER A 112 -13.92 12.54 -3.75
C SER A 112 -13.93 14.06 -3.67
N GLY A 113 -13.90 14.73 -4.83
CA GLY A 113 -13.98 16.20 -4.91
C GLY A 113 -15.30 16.72 -4.30
N TRP A 114 -16.43 16.10 -4.66
CA TRP A 114 -17.73 16.48 -4.10
C TRP A 114 -17.80 16.30 -2.57
N VAL A 115 -17.31 15.18 -2.04
CA VAL A 115 -17.28 14.92 -0.59
C VAL A 115 -16.40 15.94 0.14
N LEU A 116 -15.22 16.27 -0.41
CA LEU A 116 -14.32 17.26 0.20
C LEU A 116 -14.95 18.65 0.23
N SER A 117 -15.63 19.07 -0.85
CA SER A 117 -16.37 20.34 -0.86
C SER A 117 -17.46 20.38 0.21
N ARG A 118 -18.24 19.30 0.35
CA ARG A 118 -19.30 19.21 1.38
C ARG A 118 -18.76 19.22 2.81
N ILE A 119 -17.60 18.61 3.04
CA ILE A 119 -16.91 18.66 4.33
C ILE A 119 -16.44 20.10 4.62
N HIS A 120 -15.91 20.80 3.62
CA HIS A 120 -15.51 22.20 3.76
C HIS A 120 -16.69 23.12 4.06
N GLU A 121 -17.85 22.86 3.45
CA GLU A 121 -19.12 23.56 3.74
C GLU A 121 -19.73 23.21 5.11
N GLY A 122 -19.13 22.28 5.88
CA GLY A 122 -19.65 21.85 7.18
C GLY A 122 -20.95 21.03 7.11
N THR A 123 -21.29 20.49 5.93
CA THR A 123 -22.51 19.70 5.75
C THR A 123 -22.36 18.32 6.37
N ARG A 124 -23.40 17.85 7.08
CA ARG A 124 -23.48 16.48 7.56
C ARG A 124 -23.69 15.53 6.38
N LEU A 125 -22.64 14.83 5.98
CA LEU A 125 -22.74 13.70 5.08
C LEU A 125 -23.09 12.44 5.87
N THR A 126 -23.90 11.57 5.27
CA THR A 126 -24.12 10.19 5.75
C THR A 126 -23.60 9.23 4.70
N GLY A 127 -23.27 7.99 5.09
CA GLY A 127 -22.79 6.97 4.16
C GLY A 127 -23.74 6.76 2.98
N ASP A 128 -25.05 6.72 3.23
CA ASP A 128 -26.07 6.52 2.22
C ASP A 128 -26.09 7.64 1.19
N ILE A 129 -25.96 8.90 1.63
CA ILE A 129 -25.87 10.07 0.76
C ILE A 129 -24.66 9.97 -0.19
N ILE A 130 -23.52 9.47 0.31
CA ILE A 130 -22.31 9.27 -0.51
C ILE A 130 -22.54 8.17 -1.55
N CYS A 131 -23.16 7.07 -1.15
CA CYS A 131 -23.49 5.97 -2.05
C CYS A 131 -24.48 6.42 -3.14
N ASP A 132 -25.51 7.17 -2.78
CA ASP A 132 -26.50 7.71 -3.71
C ASP A 132 -25.86 8.68 -4.70
N ARG A 133 -25.01 9.60 -4.23
CA ARG A 133 -24.27 10.50 -5.13
C ARG A 133 -23.31 9.73 -6.04
N GLY A 134 -22.67 8.67 -5.54
CA GLY A 134 -21.84 7.80 -6.36
C GLY A 134 -22.61 7.16 -7.53
N ARG A 135 -23.85 6.68 -7.28
CA ARG A 135 -24.72 6.14 -8.33
C ARG A 135 -25.10 7.19 -9.37
N GLN A 136 -25.45 8.40 -8.92
CA GLN A 136 -25.74 9.53 -9.81
C GLN A 136 -24.55 9.88 -10.70
N ILE A 137 -23.33 9.91 -10.15
CA ILE A 137 -22.12 10.18 -10.93
C ILE A 137 -21.90 9.06 -11.97
N CYS A 138 -22.13 7.79 -11.64
CA CYS A 138 -22.08 6.72 -12.65
C CYS A 138 -23.07 6.93 -13.80
N GLU A 139 -24.26 7.47 -13.52
CA GLU A 139 -25.26 7.82 -14.53
C GLU A 139 -24.84 9.02 -15.37
N GLU A 140 -24.33 10.08 -14.75
CA GLU A 140 -23.79 11.28 -15.40
C GLU A 140 -22.65 10.93 -16.37
N PHE A 141 -21.81 9.96 -16.02
CA PHE A 141 -20.70 9.48 -16.86
C PHE A 141 -21.13 8.40 -17.88
N GLY A 142 -22.41 8.03 -17.92
CA GLY A 142 -22.93 7.03 -18.86
C GLY A 142 -22.38 5.61 -18.64
N ILE A 143 -21.99 5.27 -17.42
CA ILE A 143 -21.42 3.95 -17.12
C ILE A 143 -22.54 2.90 -17.13
N PRO A 144 -22.43 1.88 -18.00
CA PRO A 144 -23.46 0.86 -18.14
C PRO A 144 -23.49 -0.03 -16.89
N GLU A 145 -24.67 -0.57 -16.59
CA GLU A 145 -24.97 -1.21 -15.31
C GLU A 145 -24.08 -2.43 -15.02
N ASP A 146 -23.62 -3.12 -16.06
CA ASP A 146 -22.66 -4.23 -16.00
C ASP A 146 -21.24 -3.81 -15.56
N ARG A 147 -20.90 -2.53 -15.71
CA ARG A 147 -19.61 -1.95 -15.30
C ARG A 147 -19.70 -1.10 -14.03
N ARG A 148 -20.90 -0.95 -13.45
CA ARG A 148 -21.09 -0.18 -12.22
C ARG A 148 -20.49 -0.94 -11.03
N ILE A 149 -19.85 -0.17 -10.15
CA ILE A 149 -19.42 -0.67 -8.85
C ILE A 149 -20.61 -0.80 -7.91
N ASN A 150 -20.62 -1.85 -7.08
CA ASN A 150 -21.59 -1.95 -6.01
C ASN A 150 -21.17 -1.02 -4.86
N PHE A 151 -21.95 0.04 -4.64
CA PHE A 151 -21.79 1.01 -3.53
C PHE A 151 -22.21 0.40 -2.18
N SER A 152 -21.56 -0.71 -1.83
CA SER A 152 -21.76 -1.44 -0.57
C SER A 152 -21.07 -0.76 0.61
N SER A 153 -21.39 -1.21 1.83
CA SER A 153 -20.72 -0.77 3.06
C SER A 153 -19.20 -0.96 3.01
N GLY A 154 -18.72 -2.09 2.47
CA GLY A 154 -17.29 -2.36 2.32
C GLY A 154 -16.60 -1.45 1.29
N TRP A 155 -17.30 -1.06 0.22
CA TRP A 155 -16.78 -0.06 -0.72
C TRP A 155 -16.67 1.31 -0.04
N LEU A 156 -17.70 1.70 0.72
CA LEU A 156 -17.73 2.96 1.44
C LEU A 156 -16.62 3.04 2.50
N ASP A 157 -16.34 1.96 3.21
CA ASP A 157 -15.23 1.90 4.17
C ASP A 157 -13.87 2.11 3.50
N ASN A 158 -13.64 1.50 2.34
CA ASN A 158 -12.44 1.73 1.55
C ASN A 158 -12.38 3.16 0.99
N PHE A 159 -13.51 3.73 0.58
CA PHE A 159 -13.61 5.12 0.14
C PHE A 159 -13.27 6.10 1.29
N LYS A 160 -13.83 5.90 2.48
CA LYS A 160 -13.51 6.68 3.68
C LYS A 160 -12.04 6.57 4.07
N MET A 161 -11.46 5.37 3.97
CA MET A 161 -10.05 5.14 4.26
C MET A 161 -9.14 5.89 3.26
N ARG A 162 -9.53 5.95 1.99
CA ARG A 162 -8.80 6.70 0.96
C ARG A 162 -8.79 8.20 1.20
N LEU A 163 -9.91 8.75 1.64
CA LEU A 163 -10.01 10.16 2.00
C LEU A 163 -9.37 10.51 3.36
N GLY A 164 -8.86 9.53 4.10
CA GLY A 164 -8.34 9.74 5.46
C GLY A 164 -9.43 10.08 6.48
N LEU A 165 -10.71 9.85 6.17
CA LEU A 165 -11.86 10.29 6.97
C LEU A 165 -12.25 9.29 8.06
N ARG A 166 -11.60 8.14 8.14
CA ARG A 166 -12.01 7.05 9.04
C ARG A 166 -11.97 7.46 10.51
N GLU A 167 -10.98 8.25 10.92
CA GLU A 167 -10.83 8.73 12.30
C GLU A 167 -11.81 9.88 12.62
N VAL A 168 -12.13 10.70 11.62
CA VAL A 168 -13.09 11.83 11.74
C VAL A 168 -14.53 11.33 11.85
N TRP A 169 -14.84 10.16 11.29
CA TRP A 169 -16.19 9.59 11.28
C TRP A 169 -16.45 8.52 12.35
N LEU A 170 -15.43 7.82 12.86
CA LEU A 170 -15.57 6.84 13.94
C LEU A 170 -15.79 7.51 15.31
N GLY A 171 -15.38 8.77 15.48
CA GLY A 171 -15.83 9.60 16.59
C GLY A 171 -17.20 10.17 16.24
N GLY A 172 -18.27 9.48 16.63
CA GLY A 172 -19.67 9.75 16.28
C GLY A 172 -20.25 11.15 16.59
N GLU A 173 -19.45 12.12 17.01
CA GLU A 173 -19.84 13.51 17.18
C GLU A 173 -18.65 14.42 16.83
N ARG A 174 -18.62 14.90 15.59
CA ARG A 174 -18.07 16.22 15.30
C ARG A 174 -19.16 17.06 14.65
N THR A 175 -19.86 17.82 15.48
CA THR A 175 -20.17 19.21 15.13
C THR A 175 -18.83 19.80 14.70
N LEU A 176 -18.65 19.99 13.39
CA LEU A 176 -17.59 20.86 12.90
C LEU A 176 -18.01 22.26 13.36
N GLY A 177 -17.66 22.59 14.61
CA GLY A 177 -17.82 23.93 15.14
C GLY A 177 -16.95 24.82 14.28
N LEU A 178 -17.58 25.53 13.35
CA LEU A 178 -17.06 26.79 12.84
C LEU A 178 -16.60 27.56 14.07
N ALA A 179 -15.29 27.73 14.20
CA ALA A 179 -14.76 28.79 15.04
C ALA A 179 -15.34 30.08 14.47
N ASP A 180 -16.28 30.65 15.22
CA ASP A 180 -16.86 31.97 15.04
C ASP A 180 -15.71 32.97 14.81
N GLN A 181 -15.53 33.38 13.55
CA GLN A 181 -14.71 34.56 13.27
C GLN A 181 -15.56 35.76 13.69
N ALA A 182 -15.39 36.11 14.96
CA ALA A 182 -15.93 37.31 15.56
C ALA A 182 -15.69 38.51 14.65
N THR A 183 -16.78 39.10 14.16
CA THR A 183 -16.77 40.39 13.48
C THR A 183 -16.64 41.47 14.56
N PRO A 184 -15.58 42.31 14.58
CA PRO A 184 -15.59 43.47 15.45
C PRO A 184 -16.40 44.57 14.75
N THR A 185 -17.70 44.68 15.09
CA THR A 185 -18.44 45.92 14.86
C THR A 185 -17.95 46.94 15.87
N GLY A 186 -16.95 47.73 15.47
CA GLY A 186 -16.52 48.94 16.16
C GLY A 186 -17.18 50.15 15.52
N ARG A 187 -18.33 50.55 16.06
CA ARG A 187 -19.02 51.81 15.74
C ARG A 187 -18.49 52.88 16.69
N GLN A 188 -17.84 53.91 16.16
CA GLN A 188 -17.77 55.24 16.80
C GLN A 188 -18.64 56.19 15.98
#